data_AF-B8ILK5-F1
#
_entry.id   AF-B8ILK5-F1
#
_cell.length_a   1.000
_cell.length_b   1.000
_cell.length_c   1.000
_cell.angle_alpha   90.00
_cell.angle_beta   90.00
_cell.angle_gamma   90.00
#
_symmetry.space_group_name_H-M   'P 1'
#
loop_
_entity.id
_entity.type
_entity.pdbx_description
1 polymer ?
#
loop_
_entity_poly.entity_id
_entity_poly.type
_entity_poly.pdbx_seq_one_letter_code
_entity_poly.pdbx_strand_id
1 'polypeptide(L)'
;MPRPYLRSVAVLALAASLGACASSRFDQPRVAARQAARPAAPDIEPDLGAPGLAAGPVTSAPLAPPPGASAAPGEVAANPGGPIIAEPSPPPVQQQAAVAPPPPPVSSGGRSAVVGGWTAKDATGASCRLTLASTPALDLYKATSSGCANKDLARVTAWDYRDGEVYLYQPGGTVAARLRPAGGAMDGALSKSGAPLSLVR
;
A
#
# COMPACT_ATOMS: atom_id res chain seq x y z
N MET A 1 45.75 29.19 46.98
CA MET A 1 44.42 28.53 46.94
C MET A 1 43.38 29.50 46.40
N PRO A 2 42.82 29.27 45.19
CA PRO A 2 41.48 29.76 44.89
C PRO A 2 40.68 28.66 44.18
N ARG A 3 40.16 27.72 44.95
CA ARG A 3 39.20 26.69 44.50
C ARG A 3 37.70 27.12 44.41
N PRO A 4 37.24 28.35 44.75
CA PRO A 4 35.81 28.64 44.69
C PRO A 4 35.32 29.10 43.30
N TYR A 5 36.21 29.59 42.43
CA TYR A 5 35.78 30.20 41.15
C TYR A 5 35.41 29.19 40.05
N LEU A 6 35.94 27.96 40.10
CA LEU A 6 35.61 26.94 39.09
C LEU A 6 34.20 26.34 39.27
N ARG A 7 33.63 26.37 40.48
CA ARG A 7 32.29 25.79 40.74
C ARG A 7 31.16 26.69 40.24
N SER A 8 31.35 28.01 40.20
CA SER A 8 30.31 28.95 39.79
C SER A 8 30.10 29.04 38.27
N VAL A 9 31.11 28.68 37.47
CA VAL A 9 31.00 28.67 36.00
C VAL A 9 30.26 27.43 35.49
N ALA A 10 30.32 26.31 36.22
CA ALA A 10 29.70 25.05 35.81
C ALA A 10 28.17 25.03 35.92
N VAL A 11 27.56 25.88 36.75
CA VAL A 11 26.09 25.90 36.95
C VAL A 11 25.38 26.77 35.90
N LEU A 12 26.04 27.79 35.34
CA LEU A 12 25.40 28.70 34.39
C LEU A 12 25.32 28.16 32.94
N ALA A 13 26.10 27.13 32.60
CA ALA A 13 26.12 26.57 31.25
C ALA A 13 25.04 25.50 30.99
N LEU A 14 24.38 24.98 32.02
CA LEU A 14 23.40 23.89 31.91
C LEU A 14 21.93 24.37 31.78
N ALA A 15 21.65 25.66 31.90
CA ALA A 15 20.30 26.22 31.75
C ALA A 15 20.01 26.80 30.36
N ALA A 16 20.96 26.77 29.42
CA ALA A 16 20.87 27.47 28.13
C ALA A 16 20.61 26.59 26.90
N SER A 17 20.20 25.32 27.06
CA SER A 17 20.00 24.40 25.92
C SER A 17 18.64 23.69 25.85
N LEU A 18 17.64 24.15 26.61
CA LEU A 18 16.27 23.65 26.47
C LEU A 18 15.42 24.60 25.61
N GLY A 19 15.26 24.24 24.33
CA GLY A 19 13.97 24.34 23.67
C GLY A 19 13.62 25.64 22.93
N ALA A 20 14.39 25.99 21.91
CA ALA A 20 13.86 26.75 20.78
C ALA A 20 12.93 25.86 19.94
N CYS A 21 11.63 25.89 20.21
CA CYS A 21 10.51 25.58 19.28
C CYS A 21 9.22 26.19 19.86
N ALA A 22 9.23 27.49 20.12
CA ALA A 22 8.01 28.24 20.40
C ALA A 22 7.33 28.61 19.07
N SER A 23 6.11 28.14 18.92
CA SER A 23 5.18 28.40 17.82
C SER A 23 5.03 29.89 17.54
N SER A 24 5.54 30.36 16.39
CA SER A 24 5.26 31.69 15.87
C SER A 24 3.86 31.74 15.26
N ARG A 25 2.82 31.79 16.08
CA ARG A 25 1.47 32.20 15.69
C ARG A 25 0.85 33.01 16.82
N PHE A 26 0.45 34.25 16.53
CA PHE A 26 -0.11 35.27 17.42
C PHE A 26 0.90 36.06 18.26
N ASP A 27 1.51 37.09 17.65
CA ASP A 27 1.31 38.48 18.09
C ASP A 27 2.00 39.43 17.10
N GLN A 28 1.22 40.21 16.35
CA GLN A 28 1.72 41.46 15.78
C GLN A 28 0.56 42.45 15.66
N PRO A 29 0.60 43.60 16.36
CA PRO A 29 -0.38 44.66 16.17
C PRO A 29 -0.08 45.37 14.83
N ARG A 30 -0.95 45.17 13.84
CA ARG A 30 -0.90 45.92 12.58
C ARG A 30 -1.54 47.29 12.77
N VAL A 31 -0.70 48.31 12.81
CA VAL A 31 -1.08 49.70 12.54
C VAL A 31 -1.26 49.88 11.03
N ALA A 32 -2.47 50.31 10.67
CA ALA A 32 -2.88 51.07 9.49
C ALA A 32 -2.20 50.79 8.12
N ALA A 33 -2.91 50.07 7.25
CA ALA A 33 -2.81 50.29 5.81
C ALA A 33 -4.17 50.07 5.14
N ARG A 34 -4.83 51.20 4.86
CA ARG A 34 -5.64 51.52 3.68
C ARG A 34 -6.83 50.59 3.37
N GLN A 35 -7.99 51.13 3.72
CA GLN A 35 -9.29 50.89 3.13
C GLN A 35 -9.21 50.84 1.59
N ALA A 36 -9.50 49.68 1.02
CA ALA A 36 -9.99 49.55 -0.35
C ALA A 36 -11.41 49.02 -0.25
N ALA A 37 -12.37 49.87 -0.62
CA ALA A 37 -13.78 49.56 -0.66
C ALA A 37 -14.07 48.46 -1.70
N ARG A 38 -14.76 47.39 -1.27
CA ARG A 38 -15.49 46.50 -2.16
C ARG A 38 -16.82 46.12 -1.51
N PRO A 39 -17.98 46.57 -2.05
CA PRO A 39 -19.27 46.11 -1.56
C PRO A 39 -19.63 44.73 -2.15
N ALA A 40 -19.99 43.84 -1.23
CA ALA A 40 -21.01 42.80 -1.23
C ALA A 40 -21.38 42.04 -2.52
N ALA A 41 -21.25 40.71 -2.45
CA ALA A 41 -22.16 39.76 -3.10
C ALA A 41 -22.52 38.64 -2.10
N PRO A 42 -23.78 38.55 -1.64
CA PRO A 42 -24.44 37.30 -1.25
C PRO A 42 -25.58 37.04 -2.26
N ASP A 43 -26.06 35.85 -2.59
CA ASP A 43 -26.17 34.56 -1.94
C ASP A 43 -26.01 33.49 -3.05
N ILE A 44 -25.23 32.44 -2.82
CA ILE A 44 -25.42 31.18 -3.55
C ILE A 44 -25.87 30.18 -2.49
N GLU A 45 -27.18 30.01 -2.45
CA GLU A 45 -27.92 28.96 -1.76
C GLU A 45 -27.26 27.59 -2.04
N PRO A 46 -26.89 26.81 -1.02
CA PRO A 46 -26.61 25.39 -1.23
C PRO A 46 -27.96 24.70 -1.40
N ASP A 47 -28.41 24.57 -2.65
CA ASP A 47 -29.50 23.67 -3.02
C ASP A 47 -29.17 22.27 -2.52
N LEU A 48 -29.95 21.85 -1.53
CA LEU A 48 -30.01 20.51 -0.98
C LEU A 48 -30.58 19.56 -2.04
N GLY A 49 -29.74 19.21 -3.02
CA GLY A 49 -30.00 18.13 -3.96
C GLY A 49 -29.97 16.77 -3.24
N ALA A 50 -31.15 16.20 -3.07
CA ALA A 50 -31.48 14.93 -2.43
C ALA A 50 -30.44 13.78 -2.56
N PRO A 51 -30.21 12.97 -1.49
CA PRO A 51 -29.58 11.68 -1.60
C PRO A 51 -30.61 10.66 -2.13
N GLY A 52 -30.72 10.59 -3.46
CA GLY A 52 -31.51 9.57 -4.13
C GLY A 52 -30.62 8.80 -5.08
N LEU A 53 -30.19 7.61 -4.67
CA LEU A 53 -30.15 6.38 -5.48
C LEU A 53 -29.67 5.23 -4.58
N ALA A 54 -30.62 4.38 -4.25
CA ALA A 54 -30.48 3.20 -3.43
C ALA A 54 -29.43 2.22 -4.01
N ALA A 55 -28.47 1.82 -3.18
CA ALA A 55 -27.73 0.58 -3.40
C ALA A 55 -28.69 -0.59 -3.12
N GLY A 56 -29.32 -1.11 -4.17
CA GLY A 56 -30.05 -2.37 -4.09
C GLY A 56 -29.08 -3.53 -3.75
N PRO A 57 -29.53 -4.58 -3.04
CA PRO A 57 -28.67 -5.72 -2.75
C PRO A 57 -28.29 -6.45 -4.03
N VAL A 58 -26.99 -6.54 -4.31
CA VAL A 58 -26.45 -7.38 -5.37
C VAL A 58 -26.58 -8.84 -4.92
N THR A 59 -27.62 -9.53 -5.41
CA THR A 59 -27.74 -10.99 -5.28
C THR A 59 -26.86 -11.64 -6.35
N SER A 60 -25.76 -12.24 -5.93
CA SER A 60 -25.00 -13.19 -6.76
C SER A 60 -25.68 -14.55 -6.67
N ALA A 61 -26.41 -14.94 -7.72
CA ALA A 61 -26.88 -16.31 -7.88
C ALA A 61 -25.77 -17.17 -8.53
N PRO A 62 -25.44 -18.36 -7.98
CA PRO A 62 -24.50 -19.28 -8.61
C PRO A 62 -25.00 -19.74 -9.99
N LEU A 63 -24.12 -19.75 -10.99
CA LEU A 63 -24.40 -20.39 -12.28
C LEU A 63 -24.59 -21.90 -12.10
N ALA A 64 -25.58 -22.47 -12.78
CA ALA A 64 -25.82 -23.91 -12.80
C ALA A 64 -24.61 -24.65 -13.41
N PRO A 65 -24.24 -25.83 -12.88
CA PRO A 65 -23.18 -26.64 -13.46
C PRO A 65 -23.55 -27.10 -14.88
N PRO A 66 -22.56 -27.23 -15.79
CA PRO A 66 -22.80 -27.67 -17.16
C PRO A 66 -23.41 -29.09 -17.19
N PRO A 67 -24.41 -29.36 -18.04
CA PRO A 67 -24.99 -30.68 -18.19
C PRO A 67 -23.95 -31.63 -18.81
N GLY A 68 -23.61 -32.74 -18.13
CA GLY A 68 -22.81 -33.80 -18.76
C GLY A 68 -22.11 -34.78 -17.85
N ALA A 69 -21.88 -34.50 -16.57
CA ALA A 69 -21.18 -35.45 -15.68
C ALA A 69 -22.17 -36.38 -14.95
N SER A 70 -22.99 -37.11 -15.71
CA SER A 70 -23.61 -38.33 -15.17
C SER A 70 -22.58 -39.45 -15.23
N ALA A 71 -22.13 -39.87 -14.06
CA ALA A 71 -21.49 -41.15 -13.88
C ALA A 71 -22.42 -42.24 -14.44
N ALA A 72 -21.91 -43.05 -15.38
CA ALA A 72 -22.60 -44.26 -15.82
C ALA A 72 -22.17 -45.43 -14.92
N PRO A 73 -23.11 -46.12 -14.24
CA PRO A 73 -22.92 -47.48 -13.77
C PRO A 73 -23.14 -48.42 -14.96
N GLY A 74 -22.18 -49.31 -15.23
CA GLY A 74 -22.26 -50.26 -16.33
C GLY A 74 -21.54 -51.55 -16.00
N GLU A 75 -22.18 -52.37 -15.18
CA GLU A 75 -21.82 -53.77 -14.96
C GLU A 75 -22.32 -54.62 -16.15
N VAL A 76 -21.41 -55.44 -16.68
CA VAL A 76 -21.55 -56.73 -17.39
C VAL A 76 -22.50 -56.90 -18.59
N ALA A 77 -21.93 -57.25 -19.74
CA ALA A 77 -22.49 -58.25 -20.65
C ALA A 77 -21.35 -59.03 -21.36
N ALA A 78 -21.45 -60.35 -21.30
CA ALA A 78 -20.45 -61.33 -21.69
C ALA A 78 -20.17 -61.40 -23.21
N ASN A 79 -18.92 -61.71 -23.57
CA ASN A 79 -18.53 -62.13 -24.92
C ASN A 79 -18.13 -63.63 -24.91
N PRO A 80 -18.65 -64.47 -25.81
CA PRO A 80 -18.30 -65.88 -25.88
C PRO A 80 -17.12 -66.12 -26.83
N GLY A 81 -16.13 -66.90 -26.36
CA GLY A 81 -15.21 -67.65 -27.21
C GLY A 81 -13.79 -67.09 -27.35
N GLY A 82 -12.84 -67.73 -26.68
CA GLY A 82 -11.40 -67.62 -26.96
C GLY A 82 -10.55 -67.90 -25.71
N PRO A 83 -9.59 -68.84 -25.74
CA PRO A 83 -8.75 -69.13 -24.58
C PRO A 83 -7.65 -68.05 -24.49
N ILE A 84 -7.70 -67.22 -23.45
CA ILE A 84 -6.62 -66.31 -23.10
C ILE A 84 -5.94 -66.77 -21.82
N ILE A 85 -4.65 -67.04 -21.98
CA ILE A 85 -3.66 -67.49 -21.02
C ILE A 85 -3.54 -66.47 -19.87
N ALA A 86 -3.48 -66.97 -18.64
CA ALA A 86 -3.33 -66.15 -17.44
C ALA A 86 -1.92 -65.54 -17.36
N GLU A 87 -1.83 -64.23 -17.52
CA GLU A 87 -0.66 -63.43 -17.14
C GLU A 87 -1.01 -62.63 -15.87
N PRO A 88 -0.24 -62.72 -14.78
CA PRO A 88 -0.53 -61.98 -13.56
C PRO A 88 -0.14 -60.51 -13.75
N SER A 89 -1.12 -59.66 -14.07
CA SER A 89 -0.96 -58.21 -14.03
C SER A 89 -0.77 -57.72 -12.58
N PRO A 90 0.17 -56.79 -12.33
CA PRO A 90 0.30 -56.11 -11.05
C PRO A 90 -0.92 -55.21 -10.77
N PRO A 91 -1.25 -54.96 -9.49
CA PRO A 91 -2.44 -54.20 -9.12
C PRO A 91 -2.37 -52.76 -9.63
N PRO A 92 -3.51 -52.14 -9.99
CA PRO A 92 -3.56 -50.75 -10.39
C PRO A 92 -3.17 -49.86 -9.21
N VAL A 93 -2.07 -49.13 -9.35
CA VAL A 93 -1.69 -48.08 -8.42
C VAL A 93 -2.70 -46.94 -8.63
N GLN A 94 -3.58 -46.74 -7.64
CA GLN A 94 -4.50 -45.61 -7.64
C GLN A 94 -3.67 -44.33 -7.53
N GLN A 95 -3.52 -43.61 -8.64
CA GLN A 95 -2.93 -42.28 -8.65
C GLN A 95 -3.93 -41.32 -7.97
N GLN A 96 -3.86 -41.21 -6.65
CA GLN A 96 -4.56 -40.15 -5.92
C GLN A 96 -4.03 -38.81 -6.42
N ALA A 97 -4.85 -38.09 -7.17
CA ALA A 97 -4.60 -36.70 -7.53
C ALA A 97 -4.48 -35.90 -6.22
N ALA A 98 -3.27 -35.43 -5.92
CA ALA A 98 -3.06 -34.52 -4.82
C ALA A 98 -3.88 -33.25 -5.07
N VAL A 99 -4.86 -33.00 -4.21
CA VAL A 99 -5.59 -31.73 -4.18
C VAL A 99 -4.56 -30.65 -3.88
N ALA A 100 -4.32 -29.76 -4.85
CA ALA A 100 -3.44 -28.61 -4.63
C ALA A 100 -3.96 -27.81 -3.42
N PRO A 101 -3.08 -27.37 -2.50
CA PRO A 101 -3.50 -26.54 -1.39
C PRO A 101 -4.24 -25.31 -1.93
N PRO A 102 -5.35 -24.87 -1.30
CA PRO A 102 -5.97 -23.61 -1.66
C PRO A 102 -4.90 -22.51 -1.61
N PRO A 103 -4.86 -21.59 -2.60
CA PRO A 103 -3.92 -20.48 -2.56
C PRO A 103 -4.13 -19.75 -1.22
N PRO A 104 -3.04 -19.31 -0.55
CA PRO A 104 -3.17 -18.57 0.69
C PRO A 104 -4.09 -17.36 0.45
N PRO A 105 -4.93 -16.99 1.44
CA PRO A 105 -5.76 -15.81 1.31
C PRO A 105 -4.84 -14.65 0.98
N VAL A 106 -5.08 -14.00 -0.17
CA VAL A 106 -4.46 -12.71 -0.44
C VAL A 106 -5.00 -11.80 0.65
N SER A 107 -4.20 -11.57 1.69
CA SER A 107 -4.40 -10.46 2.61
C SER A 107 -4.22 -9.20 1.79
N SER A 108 -5.24 -8.83 1.03
CA SER A 108 -5.37 -7.55 0.36
C SER A 108 -5.56 -6.52 1.47
N GLY A 109 -4.47 -6.24 2.18
CA GLY A 109 -4.39 -5.11 3.07
C GLY A 109 -4.73 -3.90 2.22
N GLY A 110 -5.93 -3.35 2.43
CA GLY A 110 -6.43 -2.26 1.62
C GLY A 110 -5.52 -1.03 1.72
N ARG A 111 -5.79 0.00 0.91
CA ARG A 111 -5.01 1.25 0.85
C ARG A 111 -4.53 1.77 2.21
N SER A 112 -5.38 1.72 3.24
CA SER A 112 -5.07 2.18 4.61
C SER A 112 -3.92 1.40 5.28
N ALA A 113 -3.70 0.14 4.91
CA ALA A 113 -2.59 -0.68 5.41
C ALA A 113 -1.22 -0.22 4.88
N VAL A 114 -1.20 0.55 3.80
CA VAL A 114 0.01 1.05 3.15
C VAL A 114 0.42 2.43 3.73
N VAL A 115 -0.53 3.16 4.31
CA VAL A 115 -0.30 4.48 4.90
C VAL A 115 0.64 4.34 6.11
N GLY A 116 1.66 5.20 6.18
CA GLY A 116 2.62 5.21 7.27
C GLY A 116 4.03 5.61 6.84
N GLY A 117 4.96 5.55 7.79
CA GLY A 117 6.38 5.68 7.53
C GLY A 117 6.99 4.32 7.22
N TRP A 118 7.88 4.30 6.24
CA TRP A 118 8.55 3.13 5.71
C TRP A 118 10.05 3.41 5.57
N THR A 119 10.86 2.38 5.76
CA THR A 119 12.28 2.36 5.48
C THR A 119 12.50 1.56 4.21
N ALA A 120 12.85 2.24 3.13
CA ALA A 120 13.15 1.65 1.84
C ALA A 120 14.63 1.25 1.78
N LYS A 121 14.93 0.04 1.29
CA LYS A 121 16.27 -0.46 0.97
C LYS A 121 16.35 -0.72 -0.54
N ASP A 122 17.27 -0.01 -1.18
CA ASP A 122 17.59 -0.19 -2.60
C ASP A 122 18.58 -1.36 -2.80
N ALA A 123 18.76 -1.80 -4.05
CA ALA A 123 19.68 -2.86 -4.44
C ALA A 123 21.15 -2.59 -4.07
N THR A 124 21.51 -1.31 -3.87
CA THR A 124 22.83 -0.88 -3.40
C THR A 124 23.03 -1.07 -1.90
N GLY A 125 21.98 -1.46 -1.16
CA GLY A 125 21.98 -1.53 0.31
C GLY A 125 21.74 -0.18 0.99
N ALA A 126 21.64 0.92 0.23
CA ALA A 126 21.30 2.22 0.77
C ALA A 126 19.86 2.22 1.33
N SER A 127 19.68 2.79 2.52
CA SER A 127 18.39 2.91 3.19
C SER A 127 17.87 4.34 3.15
N CYS A 128 16.56 4.54 2.95
CA CYS A 128 15.94 5.84 3.06
C CYS A 128 14.52 5.80 3.62
N ARG A 129 14.03 6.95 4.10
CA ARG A 129 12.68 7.05 4.68
C ARG A 129 11.68 7.45 3.61
N LEU A 130 10.61 6.69 3.47
CA LEU A 130 9.43 7.04 2.68
C LEU A 130 8.23 7.18 3.61
N THR A 131 7.47 8.27 3.48
CA THR A 131 6.21 8.47 4.19
C THR A 131 5.09 8.47 3.17
N LEU A 132 4.15 7.53 3.30
CA LEU A 132 2.94 7.43 2.49
C LEU A 132 1.78 7.97 3.32
N ALA A 133 1.18 9.08 2.90
CA ALA A 133 0.07 9.73 3.61
C ALA A 133 -1.23 9.58 2.83
N SER A 134 -2.36 9.44 3.51
CA SER A 134 -3.70 9.42 2.90
C SER A 134 -4.23 10.82 2.51
N THR A 135 -3.39 11.85 2.57
CA THR A 135 -3.74 13.21 2.15
C THR A 135 -3.84 13.26 0.62
N PRO A 136 -4.95 13.72 0.04
CA PRO A 136 -5.08 13.85 -1.40
C PRO A 136 -4.15 14.95 -1.95
N ALA A 137 -3.61 14.71 -3.14
CA ALA A 137 -2.74 15.61 -3.90
C ALA A 137 -3.06 15.47 -5.40
N LEU A 138 -3.88 16.39 -5.92
CA LEU A 138 -4.55 16.27 -7.22
C LEU A 138 -5.36 14.95 -7.29
N ASP A 139 -4.85 13.96 -8.02
CA ASP A 139 -5.46 12.65 -8.30
C ASP A 139 -4.80 11.49 -7.53
N LEU A 140 -3.75 11.79 -6.77
CA LEU A 140 -2.92 10.81 -6.09
C LEU A 140 -2.85 11.12 -4.60
N TYR A 141 -2.27 10.22 -3.82
CA TYR A 141 -2.01 10.45 -2.41
C TYR A 141 -0.60 11.01 -2.19
N LYS A 142 -0.42 11.84 -1.17
CA LYS A 142 0.88 12.47 -0.89
C LYS A 142 1.90 11.44 -0.43
N ALA A 143 3.07 11.43 -1.07
CA ALA A 143 4.25 10.70 -0.61
C ALA A 143 5.38 11.68 -0.27
N THR A 144 6.30 11.28 0.58
CA THR A 144 7.50 12.07 0.89
C THR A 144 8.68 11.16 1.13
N SER A 145 9.76 11.36 0.38
CA SER A 145 11.02 10.64 0.53
C SER A 145 12.08 11.52 1.19
N SER A 146 12.90 10.95 2.07
CA SER A 146 14.03 11.66 2.68
C SER A 146 15.24 10.74 2.84
N GLY A 147 16.43 11.26 2.51
CA GLY A 147 17.69 10.53 2.62
C GLY A 147 17.92 9.46 1.56
N CYS A 148 17.19 9.50 0.43
CA CYS A 148 17.35 8.51 -0.63
C CYS A 148 18.59 8.79 -1.49
N ALA A 149 19.51 7.83 -1.54
CA ALA A 149 20.66 7.85 -2.44
C ALA A 149 20.24 7.67 -3.90
N ASN A 150 19.17 6.90 -4.13
CA ASN A 150 18.59 6.68 -5.44
C ASN A 150 17.80 7.91 -5.92
N LYS A 151 18.12 8.42 -7.12
CA LYS A 151 17.54 9.64 -7.67
C LYS A 151 16.05 9.51 -8.01
N ASP A 152 15.59 8.32 -8.41
CA ASP A 152 14.18 8.08 -8.72
C ASP A 152 13.34 8.07 -7.45
N LEU A 153 13.83 7.44 -6.38
CA LEU A 153 13.19 7.47 -5.06
C LEU A 153 13.19 8.85 -4.42
N ALA A 154 14.30 9.59 -4.56
CA ALA A 154 14.42 10.94 -4.00
C ALA A 154 13.45 11.95 -4.63
N ARG A 155 12.91 11.66 -5.82
CA ARG A 155 11.92 12.50 -6.51
C ARG A 155 10.49 12.06 -6.26
N VAL A 156 10.23 11.05 -5.43
CA VAL A 156 8.85 10.58 -5.19
C VAL A 156 8.07 11.63 -4.41
N THR A 157 6.92 12.03 -4.95
CA THR A 157 6.03 13.02 -4.34
C THR A 157 4.60 12.54 -4.16
N ALA A 158 4.21 11.48 -4.86
CA ALA A 158 2.88 10.93 -4.80
C ALA A 158 2.87 9.40 -4.84
N TRP A 159 1.77 8.81 -4.41
CA TRP A 159 1.53 7.37 -4.47
C TRP A 159 0.06 7.05 -4.75
N ASP A 160 -0.18 5.83 -5.20
CA ASP A 160 -1.53 5.27 -5.37
C ASP A 160 -1.56 3.79 -4.99
N TYR A 161 -2.75 3.29 -4.68
CA TYR A 161 -3.00 1.88 -4.43
C TYR A 161 -4.09 1.38 -5.37
N ARG A 162 -3.71 0.49 -6.28
CA ARG A 162 -4.59 -0.08 -7.32
C ARG A 162 -4.22 -1.53 -7.57
N ASP A 163 -5.22 -2.37 -7.77
CA ASP A 163 -5.05 -3.80 -8.09
C ASP A 163 -4.22 -4.59 -7.07
N GLY A 164 -4.18 -4.13 -5.81
CA GLY A 164 -3.36 -4.76 -4.76
C GLY A 164 -1.90 -4.31 -4.75
N GLU A 165 -1.49 -3.42 -5.64
CA GLU A 165 -0.14 -2.89 -5.75
C GLU A 165 -0.08 -1.40 -5.38
N VAL A 166 1.09 -0.97 -4.95
CA VAL A 166 1.40 0.41 -4.59
C VAL A 166 2.29 1.00 -5.67
N TYR A 167 1.83 2.09 -6.25
CA TYR A 167 2.54 2.81 -7.30
C TYR A 167 3.12 4.08 -6.69
N LEU A 168 4.43 4.27 -6.83
CA LEU A 168 5.10 5.51 -6.42
C LEU A 168 5.30 6.39 -7.65
N TYR A 169 5.03 7.69 -7.51
CA TYR A 169 5.05 8.66 -8.61
C TYR A 169 6.04 9.79 -8.34
N GLN A 170 6.69 10.23 -9.41
CA GLN A 170 7.52 11.45 -9.45
C GLN A 170 6.68 12.65 -9.95
N PRO A 171 7.17 13.89 -9.77
CA PRO A 171 6.61 15.07 -10.44
C PRO A 171 6.43 14.82 -11.94
N GLY A 172 5.25 15.17 -12.45
CA GLY A 172 4.88 14.90 -13.84
C GLY A 172 4.18 13.56 -14.07
N GLY A 173 3.90 12.78 -13.01
CA GLY A 173 3.06 11.58 -13.09
C GLY A 173 3.77 10.32 -13.58
N THR A 174 5.11 10.34 -13.66
CA THR A 174 5.89 9.15 -14.02
C THR A 174 5.98 8.18 -12.83
N VAL A 175 5.87 6.88 -13.11
CA VAL A 175 5.99 5.84 -12.07
C VAL A 175 7.47 5.65 -11.74
N ALA A 176 7.85 5.84 -10.48
CA ALA A 176 9.18 5.60 -9.96
C ALA A 176 9.39 4.12 -9.57
N ALA A 177 8.38 3.52 -8.93
CA ALA A 177 8.44 2.16 -8.43
C ALA A 177 7.04 1.54 -8.36
N ARG A 178 7.00 0.21 -8.43
CA ARG A 178 5.80 -0.59 -8.16
C ARG A 178 6.14 -1.54 -7.03
N LEU A 179 5.30 -1.57 -6.01
CA LEU A 179 5.51 -2.35 -4.79
C LEU A 179 4.27 -3.20 -4.49
N ARG A 180 4.47 -4.37 -3.90
CA ARG A 180 3.42 -5.28 -3.44
C ARG A 180 3.46 -5.39 -1.93
N PRO A 181 2.35 -5.14 -1.22
CA PRO A 181 2.29 -5.35 0.21
C PRO A 181 2.40 -6.84 0.57
N ALA A 182 3.26 -7.13 1.54
CA ALA A 182 3.51 -8.46 2.08
C ALA A 182 3.46 -8.38 3.61
N GLY A 183 2.26 -8.28 4.17
CA GLY A 183 2.00 -8.51 5.61
C GLY A 183 2.86 -7.71 6.60
N GLY A 184 3.23 -6.47 6.27
CA GLY A 184 4.08 -5.60 7.11
C GLY A 184 5.39 -5.16 6.44
N ALA A 185 5.74 -5.78 5.31
CA ALA A 185 6.73 -5.30 4.36
C ALA A 185 6.06 -4.95 3.02
N MET A 186 6.79 -4.28 2.14
CA MET A 186 6.41 -4.15 0.74
C MET A 186 7.62 -4.37 -0.14
N ASP A 187 7.49 -5.22 -1.15
CA ASP A 187 8.57 -5.56 -2.06
C ASP A 187 8.21 -5.19 -3.48
N GLY A 188 9.21 -4.81 -4.26
CA GLY A 188 8.99 -4.52 -5.67
C GLY A 188 10.25 -4.05 -6.37
N ALA A 189 10.06 -3.22 -7.38
CA ALA A 189 11.17 -2.77 -8.22
C ALA A 189 10.99 -1.33 -8.70
N LEU A 190 12.13 -0.68 -8.93
CA LEU A 190 12.17 0.62 -9.60
C LEU A 190 11.78 0.46 -11.06
N SER A 191 10.87 1.31 -11.54
CA SER A 191 10.34 1.21 -12.89
C SER A 191 11.37 1.55 -13.97
N LYS A 192 12.39 2.33 -13.64
CA LYS A 192 13.41 2.77 -14.61
C LYS A 192 14.62 1.84 -14.71
N SER A 193 15.11 1.33 -13.58
CA SER A 193 16.29 0.45 -13.53
C SER A 193 15.94 -1.04 -13.38
N GLY A 194 14.71 -1.38 -12.99
CA GLY A 194 14.34 -2.74 -12.61
C GLY A 194 14.98 -3.22 -11.31
N ALA A 195 15.71 -2.37 -10.60
CA ALA A 195 16.42 -2.76 -9.38
C ALA A 195 15.42 -3.12 -8.26
N PRO A 196 15.69 -4.18 -7.48
CA PRO A 196 14.83 -4.59 -6.38
C PRO A 196 14.79 -3.52 -5.30
N LEU A 197 13.60 -3.34 -4.73
CA LEU A 197 13.30 -2.36 -3.70
C LEU A 197 12.46 -3.06 -2.62
N SER A 198 12.91 -3.00 -1.38
CA SER A 198 12.17 -3.53 -0.23
C SER A 198 11.87 -2.40 0.75
N LEU A 199 10.65 -2.37 1.28
CA LEU A 199 10.19 -1.40 2.27
C LEU A 199 9.75 -2.14 3.51
N VAL A 200 10.22 -1.68 4.67
CA VAL A 200 9.86 -2.24 5.99
C VAL A 200 9.41 -1.12 6.91
N ARG A 201 8.50 -1.40 7.85
CA ARG A 201 8.03 -0.41 8.84
C ARG A 201 9.05 -0.15 9.93
#